data_AF-A0A261CHN8-F1
#
_entry.id   AF-A0A261CHN8-F1
#
_cell.length_a   1.000
_cell.length_b   1.000
_cell.length_c   1.000
_cell.angle_alpha   90.00
_cell.angle_beta   90.00
_cell.angle_gamma   90.00
#
_symmetry.space_group_name_H-M   'P 1'
#
loop_
_entity.id
_entity.type
_entity.pdbx_description
1 polymer ?
#
loop_
_entity_poly.entity_id
_entity_poly.type
_entity_poly.pdbx_seq_one_letter_code
_entity_poly.pdbx_strand_id
1 'polypeptide(L)'
;MDVKPFPLFKLPDVPRSHVLKQLEIHELVTLSMNFRKVRQFATAFKSHQAELTWEFDDFYRVPRMTAGSYIYMYTRPSYTYMSVFLLFPKMKRKKRNVRYHFRCGRLGSTEPIEVVNVDGEWSLPIEEYHKNSDYTILGRKDPKADPRRVDMKFLEKLSLLFKDIFRVCKYSVQVNQMKDFNLAGSFIWKIPNEFENITIRDLNISYKTTRFLLEELKVRRLELDVGTTCSRKKPLTLKSPELNISNCNYATIEDVMNCSSENLSIEFKSVVNSDQLVELVNVWINGTKLSGMKAIYLQWPERKNQSNATNEFFEKMEGVGEKIPNETNKITVKRTTDGEVATVEFERDYFAMTLQKAGDEDDEDDEEDDEDDEDDEDDEDDEDNEDDEDEEDDESDEDEADED
;
A
#
# COMPACT_ATOMS: atom_id res chain seq x y z
N MET A 1 39.75 -25.89 -6.05
CA MET A 1 38.78 -26.81 -5.41
C MET A 1 37.71 -27.13 -6.43
N ASP A 2 37.53 -28.40 -6.79
CA ASP A 2 36.44 -28.83 -7.67
C ASP A 2 35.11 -28.73 -6.92
N VAL A 3 34.34 -27.69 -7.22
CA VAL A 3 33.00 -27.52 -6.67
C VAL A 3 32.09 -28.58 -7.30
N LYS A 4 31.80 -29.65 -6.54
CA LYS A 4 30.86 -30.69 -6.98
C LYS A 4 29.52 -30.04 -7.35
N PRO A 5 28.92 -30.37 -8.52
CA PRO A 5 27.67 -29.77 -8.93
C PRO A 5 26.54 -30.15 -7.96
N PHE A 6 25.83 -29.12 -7.47
CA PHE A 6 24.69 -29.27 -6.56
C PHE A 6 23.69 -30.30 -7.13
N PRO A 7 23.25 -31.32 -6.36
CA PRO A 7 22.50 -32.48 -6.88
C PRO A 7 21.27 -32.11 -7.72
N LEU A 8 20.59 -31.01 -7.40
CA LEU A 8 19.46 -30.47 -8.15
C LEU A 8 19.76 -30.29 -9.66
N PHE A 9 20.99 -29.93 -10.03
CA PHE A 9 21.37 -29.71 -11.43
C PHE A 9 21.67 -30.98 -12.21
N LYS A 10 21.67 -32.15 -11.55
CA LYS A 10 21.75 -33.45 -12.23
C LYS A 10 20.38 -33.94 -12.71
N LEU A 11 19.29 -33.36 -12.20
CA LEU A 11 17.92 -33.72 -12.59
C LEU A 11 17.58 -33.14 -13.98
N PRO A 12 16.73 -33.80 -14.78
CA PRO A 12 16.10 -33.20 -15.96
C PRO A 12 15.24 -31.98 -15.59
N ASP A 13 14.90 -31.16 -16.58
CA ASP A 13 14.24 -29.87 -16.34
C ASP A 13 12.87 -29.99 -15.66
N VAL A 14 12.05 -30.98 -16.04
CA VAL A 14 10.71 -31.16 -15.43
C VAL A 14 10.81 -31.52 -13.93
N PRO A 15 11.52 -32.58 -13.51
CA PRO A 15 11.74 -32.85 -12.09
C PRO A 15 12.38 -31.68 -11.33
N ARG A 16 13.35 -30.98 -11.95
CA ARG A 16 13.98 -29.81 -11.33
C ARG A 16 12.98 -28.69 -11.06
N SER A 17 12.03 -28.46 -11.97
CA SER A 17 10.96 -27.49 -11.80
C SER A 17 9.98 -27.86 -10.68
N HIS A 18 9.73 -29.16 -10.48
CA HIS A 18 8.92 -29.65 -9.37
C HIS A 18 9.61 -29.43 -8.02
N VAL A 19 10.92 -29.70 -7.94
CA VAL A 19 11.68 -29.46 -6.71
C VAL A 19 11.65 -27.97 -6.32
N LEU A 20 11.87 -27.05 -7.28
CA LEU A 20 11.78 -25.61 -6.97
C LEU A 20 10.38 -25.13 -6.58
N LYS A 21 9.32 -25.80 -7.02
CA LYS A 21 7.94 -25.54 -6.57
C LYS A 21 7.67 -26.03 -5.15
N GLN A 22 8.48 -26.97 -4.66
CA GLN A 22 8.34 -27.53 -3.32
C GLN A 22 9.16 -26.76 -2.28
N LEU A 23 10.18 -26.01 -2.70
CA LEU A 23 10.94 -25.13 -1.81
C LEU A 23 10.04 -24.08 -1.17
N GLU A 24 10.35 -23.72 0.07
CA GLU A 24 9.74 -22.55 0.67
C GLU A 24 10.18 -21.30 -0.11
N ILE A 25 9.31 -20.29 -0.19
CA ILE A 25 9.58 -19.10 -1.00
C ILE A 25 10.88 -18.42 -0.56
N HIS A 26 11.11 -18.32 0.74
CA HIS A 26 12.31 -17.69 1.25
C HIS A 26 13.57 -18.48 0.87
N GLU A 27 13.54 -19.82 0.93
CA GLU A 27 14.66 -20.67 0.49
C GLU A 27 14.95 -20.45 -1.00
N LEU A 28 13.90 -20.36 -1.83
CA LEU A 28 14.05 -20.10 -3.25
C LEU A 28 14.68 -18.71 -3.51
N VAL A 29 14.29 -17.70 -2.74
CA VAL A 29 14.89 -16.36 -2.81
C VAL A 29 16.36 -16.40 -2.40
N THR A 30 16.68 -16.95 -1.22
CA THR A 30 18.05 -17.04 -0.69
C THR A 30 18.96 -17.84 -1.64
N LEU A 31 18.49 -18.99 -2.15
CA LEU A 31 19.23 -19.76 -3.14
C LEU A 31 19.41 -18.99 -4.45
N SER A 32 18.43 -18.20 -4.88
CA SER A 32 18.54 -17.38 -6.11
C SER A 32 19.49 -16.18 -5.94
N MET A 33 19.63 -15.65 -4.73
CA MET A 33 20.64 -14.64 -4.41
C MET A 33 22.05 -15.23 -4.46
N ASN A 34 22.23 -16.41 -3.86
CA ASN A 34 23.55 -17.02 -3.66
C ASN A 34 24.05 -17.87 -4.85
N PHE A 35 23.16 -18.45 -5.65
CA PHE A 35 23.53 -19.40 -6.71
C PHE A 35 22.98 -18.99 -8.08
N ARG A 36 23.87 -18.50 -8.95
CA ARG A 36 23.54 -18.09 -10.33
C ARG A 36 22.74 -19.13 -11.11
N LYS A 37 23.05 -20.42 -10.96
CA LYS A 37 22.33 -21.50 -11.66
C LYS A 37 20.90 -21.68 -11.16
N VAL A 38 20.66 -21.52 -9.85
CA VAL A 38 19.30 -21.56 -9.29
C VAL A 38 18.50 -20.39 -9.84
N ARG A 39 19.08 -19.19 -9.80
CA ARG A 39 18.47 -17.98 -10.36
C ARG A 39 18.10 -18.14 -11.83
N GLN A 40 19.04 -18.55 -12.68
CA GLN A 40 18.80 -18.75 -14.12
C GLN A 40 17.63 -19.71 -14.36
N PHE A 41 17.56 -20.78 -13.59
CA PHE A 41 16.48 -21.74 -13.70
C PHE A 41 15.16 -21.15 -13.17
N ALA A 42 15.14 -20.53 -11.98
CA ALA A 42 13.94 -19.87 -11.45
C ALA A 42 13.39 -18.81 -12.41
N THR A 43 14.26 -18.04 -13.06
CA THR A 43 13.90 -17.06 -14.10
C THR A 43 13.25 -17.70 -15.32
N ALA A 44 13.70 -18.89 -15.75
CA ALA A 44 13.13 -19.59 -16.89
C ALA A 44 11.72 -20.13 -16.60
N PHE A 45 11.47 -20.58 -15.36
CA PHE A 45 10.22 -21.28 -15.01
C PHE A 45 9.17 -20.39 -14.33
N LYS A 46 9.57 -19.33 -13.62
CA LYS A 46 8.70 -18.39 -12.88
C LYS A 46 7.53 -19.08 -12.18
N SER A 47 7.84 -20.05 -11.33
CA SER A 47 6.90 -21.06 -10.88
C SER A 47 5.74 -20.55 -10.01
N HIS A 48 5.90 -19.37 -9.42
CA HIS A 48 4.93 -18.77 -8.49
C HIS A 48 4.43 -17.43 -9.01
N GLN A 49 3.11 -17.22 -8.89
CA GLN A 49 2.48 -15.93 -9.14
C GLN A 49 2.56 -15.09 -7.87
N ALA A 50 3.04 -13.85 -8.01
CA ALA A 50 3.27 -12.95 -6.89
C ALA A 50 2.69 -11.56 -7.14
N GLU A 51 2.42 -10.84 -6.05
CA GLU A 51 2.15 -9.40 -6.03
C GLU A 51 3.32 -8.74 -5.30
N LEU A 52 3.89 -7.69 -5.89
CA LEU A 52 5.07 -6.99 -5.37
C LEU A 52 4.67 -5.61 -4.88
N THR A 53 4.93 -5.34 -3.61
CA THR A 53 4.64 -4.05 -2.97
C THR A 53 5.91 -3.43 -2.44
N TRP A 54 6.13 -2.15 -2.77
CA TRP A 54 7.15 -1.32 -2.13
C TRP A 54 6.50 -0.38 -1.13
N GLU A 55 7.12 -0.23 0.03
CA GLU A 55 6.70 0.74 1.03
C GLU A 55 7.88 1.58 1.48
N PHE A 56 7.65 2.88 1.57
CA PHE A 56 8.63 3.88 1.98
C PHE A 56 7.99 4.69 3.10
N ASP A 57 8.43 4.49 4.34
CA ASP A 57 7.75 5.06 5.50
C ASP A 57 8.70 5.41 6.64
N ASP A 58 8.86 6.71 6.91
CA ASP A 58 9.68 7.23 8.01
C ASP A 58 8.89 7.33 9.33
N PHE A 59 7.59 6.97 9.39
CA PHE A 59 6.75 7.08 10.60
C PHE A 59 7.34 6.32 11.80
N TYR A 60 7.95 5.16 11.55
CA TYR A 60 8.55 4.30 12.59
C TYR A 60 9.98 4.69 12.97
N ARG A 61 10.43 5.89 12.58
CA ARG A 61 11.77 6.43 12.85
C ARG A 61 12.02 6.78 14.32
N VAL A 62 10.96 6.91 15.12
CA VAL A 62 11.05 7.16 16.56
C VAL A 62 10.22 6.08 17.27
N PRO A 63 10.78 5.33 18.24
CA PRO A 63 9.97 4.49 19.11
C PRO A 63 8.99 5.40 19.83
N ARG A 64 7.71 5.36 19.45
CA ARG A 64 6.68 5.97 20.29
C ARG A 64 6.48 5.04 21.47
N MET A 65 7.16 5.33 22.58
CA MET A 65 6.68 4.91 23.90
C MET A 65 5.39 5.69 24.22
N THR A 66 4.33 5.49 23.43
CA THR A 66 2.98 5.86 23.87
C THR A 66 2.51 4.69 24.73
N ALA A 67 2.61 4.89 26.05
CA ALA A 67 2.01 4.01 27.05
C ALA A 67 0.53 3.77 26.66
N GLY A 68 0.21 2.54 26.26
CA GLY A 68 -1.15 2.11 25.94
C GLY A 68 -1.34 1.36 24.62
N SER A 69 -0.41 1.43 23.65
CA SER A 69 -0.57 0.73 22.35
C SER A 69 0.35 -0.48 22.22
N TYR A 70 0.28 -1.42 23.16
CA TYR A 70 1.13 -2.62 23.15
C TYR A 70 0.69 -3.71 22.16
N ILE A 71 -0.50 -3.62 21.55
CA ILE A 71 -1.08 -4.75 20.81
C ILE A 71 -0.74 -4.74 19.29
N TYR A 72 -0.45 -3.58 18.70
CA TYR A 72 -0.20 -3.46 17.24
C TYR A 72 1.28 -3.34 16.83
N MET A 73 2.23 -3.37 17.77
CA MET A 73 3.66 -3.14 17.48
C MET A 73 4.48 -4.38 17.08
N TYR A 74 3.88 -5.57 17.02
CA TYR A 74 4.62 -6.82 16.83
C TYR A 74 4.87 -7.25 15.38
N THR A 75 4.39 -6.53 14.36
CA THR A 75 4.54 -6.99 12.95
C THR A 75 5.62 -6.28 12.14
N ARG A 76 6.32 -5.28 12.70
CA ARG A 76 7.34 -4.52 11.96
C ARG A 76 8.53 -4.16 12.86
N PRO A 77 9.79 -4.37 12.39
CA PRO A 77 10.95 -3.94 13.15
C PRO A 77 10.95 -2.42 13.40
N SER A 78 11.26 -2.01 14.62
CA SER A 78 11.52 -0.60 14.95
C SER A 78 12.59 0.00 14.04
N TYR A 79 12.47 1.28 13.70
CA TYR A 79 13.40 2.00 12.81
C TYR A 79 13.44 1.48 11.37
N THR A 80 12.40 0.77 10.92
CA THR A 80 12.19 0.46 9.50
C THR A 80 11.83 1.73 8.76
N TYR A 81 12.43 1.95 7.59
CA TYR A 81 12.17 3.12 6.75
C TYR A 81 11.82 2.79 5.29
N MET A 82 12.13 1.57 4.85
CA MET A 82 11.69 1.05 3.56
C MET A 82 11.39 -0.43 3.70
N SER A 83 10.52 -0.97 2.85
CA SER A 83 10.24 -2.39 2.81
C SER A 83 9.85 -2.83 1.40
N VAL A 84 10.12 -4.10 1.10
CA VAL A 84 9.59 -4.76 -0.09
C VAL A 84 8.91 -6.06 0.31
N PHE A 85 7.73 -6.29 -0.25
CA PHE A 85 6.85 -7.38 0.12
C PHE A 85 6.44 -8.17 -1.11
N LEU A 86 6.43 -9.49 -0.96
CA LEU A 86 5.85 -10.42 -1.91
C LEU A 86 4.65 -11.10 -1.27
N LEU A 87 3.49 -10.99 -1.91
CA LEU A 87 2.29 -11.77 -1.59
C LEU A 87 2.09 -12.84 -2.66
N PHE A 88 1.79 -14.06 -2.25
CA PHE A 88 1.52 -15.22 -3.09
C PHE A 88 0.07 -15.68 -2.90
N PRO A 89 -0.90 -15.14 -3.68
CA PRO A 89 -2.33 -15.32 -3.43
C PRO A 89 -2.80 -16.78 -3.45
N LYS A 90 -2.05 -17.66 -4.13
CA LYS A 90 -2.39 -19.08 -4.32
C LYS A 90 -1.75 -20.01 -3.26
N MET A 91 -1.04 -19.46 -2.27
CA MET A 91 -0.39 -20.23 -1.21
C MET A 91 -1.17 -20.19 0.10
N LYS A 92 -0.96 -21.17 0.97
CA LYS A 92 -1.59 -21.23 2.31
C LYS A 92 -1.21 -20.01 3.15
N ARG A 93 -2.12 -19.56 4.03
CA ARG A 93 -1.99 -18.31 4.83
C ARG A 93 -0.65 -18.14 5.55
N LYS A 94 -0.09 -19.22 6.12
CA LYS A 94 1.20 -19.20 6.85
C LYS A 94 2.45 -19.04 5.95
N LYS A 95 2.32 -19.23 4.63
CA LYS A 95 3.43 -19.18 3.65
C LYS A 95 3.20 -18.16 2.54
N ARG A 96 2.16 -17.33 2.65
CA ARG A 96 1.71 -16.46 1.56
C ARG A 96 2.54 -15.19 1.40
N ASN A 97 3.38 -14.84 2.38
CA ASN A 97 4.08 -13.57 2.41
C ASN A 97 5.58 -13.78 2.58
N VAL A 98 6.38 -12.92 1.95
CA VAL A 98 7.79 -12.72 2.28
C VAL A 98 8.05 -11.21 2.33
N ARG A 99 8.73 -10.74 3.38
CA ARG A 99 8.95 -9.31 3.64
C ARG A 99 10.42 -9.03 3.92
N TYR A 100 10.93 -7.96 3.34
CA TYR A 100 12.28 -7.45 3.62
C TYR A 100 12.18 -6.00 4.10
N HIS A 101 12.62 -5.76 5.33
CA HIS A 101 12.56 -4.48 6.03
C HIS A 101 13.94 -3.84 6.09
N PHE A 102 14.10 -2.65 5.51
CA PHE A 102 15.32 -1.86 5.65
C PHE A 102 15.25 -1.07 6.94
N ARG A 103 16.18 -1.36 7.86
CA ARG A 103 16.22 -0.81 9.21
C ARG A 103 17.48 0.03 9.46
N CYS A 104 17.34 1.04 10.31
CA CYS A 104 18.47 1.79 10.85
C CYS A 104 18.99 1.21 12.17
N GLY A 105 20.28 1.38 12.46
CA GLY A 105 20.86 1.09 13.78
C GLY A 105 21.74 -0.16 13.79
N ARG A 106 21.47 -1.10 14.71
CA ARG A 106 22.17 -2.38 14.83
C ARG A 106 21.16 -3.52 14.68
N LEU A 107 21.62 -4.63 14.11
CA LEU A 107 20.90 -5.90 14.13
C LEU A 107 20.85 -6.45 15.55
N GLY A 108 19.82 -7.25 15.84
CA GLY A 108 19.52 -7.71 17.20
C GLY A 108 20.27 -8.98 17.60
N SER A 109 20.63 -9.84 16.65
CA SER A 109 21.23 -11.14 16.95
C SER A 109 22.70 -11.08 17.31
N THR A 110 23.05 -12.06 18.12
CA THR A 110 24.39 -12.55 18.42
C THR A 110 24.91 -13.57 17.39
N GLU A 111 24.05 -14.01 16.46
CA GLU A 111 24.33 -15.01 15.43
C GLU A 111 24.95 -14.41 14.14
N PRO A 112 25.63 -15.23 13.30
CA PRO A 112 26.31 -14.71 12.12
C PRO A 112 25.31 -14.18 11.09
N ILE A 113 25.34 -12.86 10.92
CA ILE A 113 24.72 -12.10 9.84
C ILE A 113 25.06 -12.74 8.48
N GLU A 114 24.05 -13.16 7.71
CA GLU A 114 24.26 -13.51 6.31
C GLU A 114 24.47 -12.23 5.49
N VAL A 115 25.67 -12.07 4.97
CA VAL A 115 25.99 -11.01 4.03
C VAL A 115 25.52 -11.45 2.64
N VAL A 116 24.34 -11.03 2.25
CA VAL A 116 23.76 -11.40 0.96
C VAL A 116 24.32 -10.50 -0.14
N ASN A 117 24.84 -11.13 -1.19
CA ASN A 117 25.26 -10.44 -2.40
C ASN A 117 24.21 -10.63 -3.50
N VAL A 118 23.48 -9.58 -3.84
CA VAL A 118 22.65 -9.59 -5.06
C VAL A 118 23.56 -9.21 -6.23
N ASP A 119 23.84 -10.15 -7.13
CA ASP A 119 24.76 -10.01 -8.28
C ASP A 119 26.25 -9.78 -7.93
N GLY A 120 26.68 -10.01 -6.67
CA GLY A 120 28.10 -9.88 -6.31
C GLY A 120 28.60 -8.44 -6.13
N GLU A 121 27.71 -7.44 -6.18
CA GLU A 121 28.11 -6.02 -6.12
C GLU A 121 27.82 -5.32 -4.79
N TRP A 122 26.78 -5.76 -4.05
CA TRP A 122 26.32 -5.07 -2.85
C TRP A 122 25.98 -6.08 -1.76
N SER A 123 26.74 -6.00 -0.68
CA SER A 123 26.62 -6.82 0.52
C SER A 123 25.90 -6.02 1.60
N LEU A 124 24.64 -6.32 1.83
CA LEU A 124 23.96 -5.83 3.04
C LEU A 124 23.72 -7.01 3.99
N PRO A 125 24.00 -6.81 5.29
CA PRO A 125 23.56 -7.71 6.35
C PRO A 125 22.07 -8.00 6.25
N ILE A 126 21.70 -9.28 6.20
CA ILE A 126 20.31 -9.73 6.32
C ILE A 126 20.20 -10.63 7.56
N GLU A 127 19.16 -10.41 8.34
CA GLU A 127 18.80 -11.17 9.54
C GLU A 127 17.33 -11.58 9.45
N GLU A 128 17.00 -12.78 9.91
CA GLU A 128 15.61 -13.19 10.08
C GLU A 128 15.01 -12.51 11.32
N TYR A 129 13.89 -11.79 11.16
CA TYR A 129 13.24 -11.01 12.23
C TYR A 129 12.10 -11.78 12.91
N HIS A 130 11.36 -12.60 12.15
CA HIS A 130 10.34 -13.52 12.65
C HIS A 130 10.34 -14.80 11.82
N LYS A 131 10.03 -15.94 12.48
CA LYS A 131 10.03 -17.28 11.89
C LYS A 131 9.43 -17.31 10.47
N ASN A 132 10.27 -17.62 9.49
CA ASN A 132 10.06 -18.12 8.14
C ASN A 132 9.54 -17.16 7.05
N SER A 133 9.42 -15.85 7.27
CA SER A 133 9.00 -14.93 6.19
C SER A 133 9.45 -13.49 6.24
N ASP A 134 9.95 -13.00 7.38
CA ASP A 134 10.20 -11.58 7.58
C ASP A 134 11.69 -11.37 7.89
N TYR A 135 12.34 -10.57 7.04
CA TYR A 135 13.77 -10.34 7.04
C TYR A 135 14.08 -8.88 7.31
N THR A 136 15.11 -8.61 8.10
CA THR A 136 15.67 -7.27 8.31
C THR A 136 16.95 -7.13 7.50
N ILE A 137 17.05 -6.03 6.74
CA ILE A 137 18.23 -5.61 6.01
C ILE A 137 18.81 -4.39 6.74
N LEU A 138 20.06 -4.47 7.15
CA LEU A 138 20.73 -3.34 7.81
C LEU A 138 21.14 -2.30 6.76
N GLY A 139 20.44 -1.17 6.73
CA GLY A 139 20.73 -0.07 5.81
C GLY A 139 21.48 1.08 6.48
N ARG A 140 21.04 2.33 6.25
CA ARG A 140 21.63 3.53 6.85
C ARG A 140 21.82 3.44 8.37
N LYS A 141 22.96 3.93 8.86
CA LYS A 141 23.25 4.01 10.31
C LYS A 141 22.43 5.11 11.02
N ASP A 142 22.27 6.25 10.34
CA ASP A 142 21.53 7.40 10.86
C ASP A 142 20.12 7.41 10.25
N PRO A 143 19.05 7.34 11.07
CA PRO A 143 17.68 7.45 10.59
C PRO A 143 17.35 8.78 9.89
N LYS A 144 18.18 9.83 10.09
CA LYS A 144 18.02 11.13 9.45
C LYS A 144 18.73 11.29 8.13
N ALA A 145 19.62 10.37 7.77
CA ALA A 145 20.32 10.45 6.49
C ALA A 145 19.41 10.02 5.35
N ASP A 146 19.43 10.70 4.21
CA ASP A 146 18.85 10.20 2.95
C ASP A 146 19.21 8.71 2.77
N PRO A 147 18.24 7.81 2.47
CA PRO A 147 18.53 6.42 2.11
C PRO A 147 19.72 6.40 1.17
N ARG A 148 20.82 5.81 1.63
CA ARG A 148 22.07 5.94 0.87
C ARG A 148 21.84 5.34 -0.51
N ARG A 149 22.59 5.82 -1.50
CA ARG A 149 22.62 5.22 -2.84
C ARG A 149 22.76 3.68 -2.80
N VAL A 150 23.38 3.14 -1.76
CA VAL A 150 23.52 1.69 -1.54
C VAL A 150 22.19 1.02 -1.17
N ASP A 151 21.45 1.54 -0.18
CA ASP A 151 20.19 0.94 0.29
C ASP A 151 19.16 0.88 -0.86
N MET A 152 19.00 2.00 -1.57
CA MET A 152 18.12 2.10 -2.73
C MET A 152 18.55 1.20 -3.89
N LYS A 153 19.85 1.09 -4.18
CA LYS A 153 20.37 0.16 -5.19
C LYS A 153 20.15 -1.29 -4.81
N PHE A 154 20.32 -1.64 -3.54
CA PHE A 154 20.08 -3.00 -3.07
C PHE A 154 18.59 -3.34 -3.21
N LEU A 155 17.70 -2.44 -2.79
CA LEU A 155 16.26 -2.58 -2.98
C LEU A 155 15.88 -2.71 -4.47
N GLU A 156 16.48 -1.91 -5.35
CA GLU A 156 16.30 -2.02 -6.81
C GLU A 156 16.71 -3.41 -7.33
N LYS A 157 17.91 -3.87 -6.97
CA LYS A 157 18.44 -5.20 -7.36
C LYS A 157 17.58 -6.34 -6.83
N LEU A 158 17.13 -6.23 -5.58
CA LEU A 158 16.23 -7.19 -4.95
C LEU A 158 14.89 -7.26 -5.68
N SER A 159 14.35 -6.09 -6.05
CA SER A 159 13.10 -5.99 -6.82
C SER A 159 13.22 -6.58 -8.22
N LEU A 160 14.35 -6.37 -8.88
CA LEU A 160 14.66 -6.98 -10.18
C LEU A 160 14.78 -8.51 -10.05
N LEU A 161 15.48 -9.00 -9.02
CA LEU A 161 15.55 -10.43 -8.73
C LEU A 161 14.14 -11.04 -8.58
N PHE A 162 13.26 -10.42 -7.80
CA PHE A 162 11.88 -10.89 -7.61
C PHE A 162 11.09 -10.91 -8.91
N LYS A 163 11.18 -9.83 -9.71
CA LYS A 163 10.56 -9.77 -11.04
C LYS A 163 11.09 -10.88 -11.96
N ASP A 164 12.37 -11.22 -11.84
CA ASP A 164 13.00 -12.24 -12.66
C ASP A 164 12.56 -13.64 -12.27
N ILE A 165 12.58 -13.99 -10.97
CA ILE A 165 12.32 -15.36 -10.51
C ILE A 165 10.83 -15.69 -10.29
N PHE A 166 9.96 -14.68 -10.17
CA PHE A 166 8.52 -14.85 -9.99
C PHE A 166 7.71 -14.29 -11.16
N ARG A 167 6.49 -14.80 -11.33
CA ARG A 167 5.48 -14.20 -12.21
C ARG A 167 4.74 -13.11 -11.43
N VAL A 168 5.33 -11.92 -11.36
CA VAL A 168 4.69 -10.78 -10.69
C VAL A 168 3.52 -10.28 -11.54
N CYS A 169 2.31 -10.38 -11.02
CA CYS A 169 1.08 -10.00 -11.73
C CYS A 169 0.53 -8.63 -11.31
N LYS A 170 0.90 -8.15 -10.12
CA LYS A 170 0.49 -6.85 -9.60
C LYS A 170 1.66 -6.14 -8.94
N TYR A 171 1.68 -4.83 -9.09
CA TYR A 171 2.68 -3.94 -8.52
C TYR A 171 1.98 -2.87 -7.70
N SER A 172 2.42 -2.65 -6.46
CA SER A 172 1.87 -1.61 -5.59
C SER A 172 2.97 -0.78 -4.94
N VAL A 173 2.70 0.50 -4.71
CA VAL A 173 3.63 1.43 -4.06
C VAL A 173 2.89 2.16 -2.95
N GLN A 174 3.51 2.23 -1.77
CA GLN A 174 3.07 3.03 -0.65
C GLN A 174 4.20 3.95 -0.22
N VAL A 175 3.94 5.25 -0.13
CA VAL A 175 4.90 6.25 0.34
C VAL A 175 4.23 7.10 1.40
N ASN A 176 4.70 6.97 2.63
CA ASN A 176 4.17 7.67 3.80
C ASN A 176 5.28 8.50 4.43
N GLN A 177 5.10 9.81 4.59
CA GLN A 177 5.93 10.66 5.47
C GLN A 177 7.46 10.68 5.22
N MET A 178 7.95 10.11 4.12
CA MET A 178 9.38 10.04 3.79
C MET A 178 9.84 11.28 3.02
N LYS A 179 10.03 12.39 3.73
CA LYS A 179 10.25 13.74 3.14
C LYS A 179 11.44 13.83 2.19
N ASP A 180 12.51 13.10 2.46
CA ASP A 180 13.75 13.14 1.66
C ASP A 180 13.73 12.15 0.47
N PHE A 181 12.64 11.39 0.31
CA PHE A 181 12.53 10.43 -0.78
C PHE A 181 12.39 11.15 -2.14
N ASN A 182 13.35 10.94 -3.03
CA ASN A 182 13.24 11.38 -4.42
C ASN A 182 12.25 10.50 -5.19
N LEU A 183 10.97 10.73 -4.94
CA LEU A 183 9.86 10.00 -5.56
C LEU A 183 10.00 9.99 -7.08
N ALA A 184 10.15 11.16 -7.72
CA ALA A 184 10.19 11.28 -9.18
C ALA A 184 11.39 10.55 -9.83
N GLY A 185 12.52 10.49 -9.13
CA GLY A 185 13.74 9.81 -9.61
C GLY A 185 13.84 8.33 -9.25
N SER A 186 12.84 7.77 -8.56
CA SER A 186 12.90 6.41 -8.04
C SER A 186 12.94 5.34 -9.14
N PHE A 187 13.63 4.23 -8.86
CA PHE A 187 13.73 3.09 -9.76
C PHE A 187 12.39 2.37 -9.93
N ILE A 188 11.46 2.52 -8.98
CA ILE A 188 10.17 1.81 -8.97
C ILE A 188 9.37 2.06 -10.24
N TRP A 189 9.49 3.25 -10.85
CA TRP A 189 8.80 3.59 -12.10
C TRP A 189 9.36 2.89 -13.34
N LYS A 190 10.53 2.28 -13.25
CA LYS A 190 11.21 1.60 -14.36
C LYS A 190 10.96 0.09 -14.36
N ILE A 191 10.37 -0.45 -13.29
CA ILE A 191 10.20 -1.89 -13.12
C ILE A 191 8.91 -2.38 -13.80
N PRO A 192 7.71 -1.91 -13.44
CA PRO A 192 6.48 -2.29 -14.11
C PRO A 192 6.07 -1.27 -15.17
N ASN A 193 5.23 -1.72 -16.10
CA ASN A 193 4.58 -0.83 -17.07
C ASN A 193 3.23 -0.28 -16.55
N GLU A 194 2.68 -0.90 -15.51
CA GLU A 194 1.37 -0.61 -14.93
C GLU A 194 1.35 -1.00 -13.45
N PHE A 195 0.67 -0.20 -12.64
CA PHE A 195 0.49 -0.41 -11.21
C PHE A 195 -0.94 -0.79 -10.88
N GLU A 196 -1.11 -1.68 -9.90
CA GLU A 196 -2.41 -1.94 -9.31
C GLU A 196 -2.79 -0.77 -8.39
N ASN A 197 -1.92 -0.46 -7.42
CA ASN A 197 -2.19 0.56 -6.41
C ASN A 197 -0.99 1.48 -6.20
N ILE A 198 -1.22 2.78 -6.14
CA ILE A 198 -0.23 3.75 -5.66
C ILE A 198 -0.90 4.59 -4.58
N THR A 199 -0.32 4.60 -3.38
CA THR A 199 -0.73 5.45 -2.27
C THR A 199 0.44 6.34 -1.86
N ILE A 200 0.23 7.65 -1.86
CA ILE A 200 1.23 8.62 -1.44
C ILE A 200 0.59 9.57 -0.44
N ARG A 201 1.12 9.65 0.78
CA ARG A 201 0.57 10.43 1.88
C ARG A 201 1.60 11.33 2.54
N ASP A 202 1.15 12.47 3.05
CA ASP A 202 1.91 13.42 3.86
C ASP A 202 3.20 13.95 3.19
N LEU A 203 3.19 14.12 1.87
CA LEU A 203 4.34 14.63 1.12
C LEU A 203 4.03 15.95 0.40
N ASN A 204 5.04 16.81 0.31
CA ASN A 204 5.03 17.95 -0.59
C ASN A 204 5.77 17.58 -1.87
N ILE A 205 5.08 17.51 -2.99
CA ILE A 205 5.66 17.16 -4.29
C ILE A 205 5.59 18.32 -5.28
N SER A 206 6.49 18.32 -6.25
CA SER A 206 6.46 19.31 -7.32
C SER A 206 5.24 19.10 -8.22
N TYR A 207 4.71 20.18 -8.80
CA TYR A 207 3.63 20.09 -9.79
C TYR A 207 3.99 19.17 -10.97
N LYS A 208 5.28 19.11 -11.35
CA LYS A 208 5.76 18.16 -12.38
C LYS A 208 5.57 16.70 -11.94
N THR A 209 5.86 16.40 -10.67
CA THR A 209 5.66 15.07 -10.09
C THR A 209 4.18 14.72 -10.01
N THR A 210 3.34 15.65 -9.54
CA THR A 210 1.88 15.48 -9.50
C THR A 210 1.33 15.15 -10.88
N ARG A 211 1.77 15.89 -11.90
CA ARG A 211 1.36 15.67 -13.29
C ARG A 211 1.78 14.31 -13.82
N PHE A 212 3.03 13.90 -13.56
CA PHE A 212 3.52 12.57 -13.90
C PHE A 212 2.64 11.46 -13.30
N LEU A 213 2.28 11.59 -12.00
CA LEU A 213 1.44 10.61 -11.31
C LEU A 213 0.02 10.52 -11.88
N LEU A 214 -0.60 11.67 -12.23
CA LEU A 214 -1.99 11.74 -12.69
C LEU A 214 -2.17 11.46 -14.19
N GLU A 215 -1.21 11.87 -15.03
CA GLU A 215 -1.39 11.91 -16.49
C GLU A 215 -0.57 10.85 -17.25
N GLU A 216 0.60 10.48 -16.73
CA GLU A 216 1.60 9.67 -17.44
C GLU A 216 1.63 8.21 -16.94
N LEU A 217 1.38 7.98 -15.65
CA LEU A 217 1.38 6.64 -15.07
C LEU A 217 0.11 5.87 -15.41
N LYS A 218 0.29 4.59 -15.75
CA LYS A 218 -0.81 3.61 -15.79
C LYS A 218 -0.97 3.00 -14.41
N VAL A 219 -2.07 3.33 -13.75
CA VAL A 219 -2.39 2.84 -12.42
C VAL A 219 -3.90 2.62 -12.32
N ARG A 220 -4.31 1.48 -11.75
CA ARG A 220 -5.72 1.16 -11.54
C ARG A 220 -6.32 2.00 -10.41
N ARG A 221 -5.67 2.02 -9.24
CA ARG A 221 -6.06 2.81 -8.08
C ARG A 221 -4.95 3.76 -7.64
N LEU A 222 -5.24 5.06 -7.65
CA LEU A 222 -4.32 6.12 -7.24
C LEU A 222 -4.91 6.88 -6.06
N GLU A 223 -4.15 6.95 -4.97
CA GLU A 223 -4.50 7.68 -3.76
C GLU A 223 -3.40 8.68 -3.43
N LEU A 224 -3.77 9.97 -3.35
CA LEU A 224 -2.85 11.09 -3.16
C LEU A 224 -3.33 12.00 -2.03
N ASP A 225 -2.62 11.97 -0.91
CA ASP A 225 -2.68 13.00 0.12
C ASP A 225 -1.36 13.78 0.10
N VAL A 226 -1.26 14.72 -0.84
CA VAL A 226 -0.03 15.46 -1.11
C VAL A 226 -0.28 16.95 -1.22
N GLY A 227 0.62 17.75 -0.65
CA GLY A 227 0.69 19.17 -0.91
C GLY A 227 1.46 19.45 -2.20
N THR A 228 1.06 20.50 -2.92
CA THR A 228 1.92 21.08 -3.96
C THR A 228 2.25 22.52 -3.63
N THR A 229 3.51 22.90 -3.83
CA THR A 229 4.03 24.24 -3.47
C THR A 229 4.02 25.22 -4.65
N CYS A 230 3.64 24.77 -5.84
CA CYS A 230 3.74 25.57 -7.06
C CYS A 230 2.35 25.97 -7.56
N SER A 231 2.24 27.18 -8.10
CA SER A 231 1.04 27.63 -8.80
C SER A 231 0.77 26.76 -10.03
N ARG A 232 -0.50 26.36 -10.20
CA ARG A 232 -1.00 25.60 -11.35
C ARG A 232 -0.65 26.35 -12.64
N LYS A 233 0.06 25.68 -13.55
CA LYS A 233 0.44 26.24 -14.85
C LYS A 233 -0.49 25.81 -15.98
N LYS A 234 -1.12 24.64 -15.85
CA LYS A 234 -1.98 24.01 -16.87
C LYS A 234 -3.11 23.21 -16.22
N PRO A 235 -4.19 22.92 -16.95
CA PRO A 235 -5.16 21.91 -16.53
C PRO A 235 -4.51 20.53 -16.37
N LEU A 236 -5.01 19.77 -15.40
CA LEU A 236 -4.61 18.40 -15.12
C LEU A 236 -5.57 17.44 -15.82
N THR A 237 -5.05 16.32 -16.31
CA THR A 237 -5.90 15.23 -16.81
C THR A 237 -5.96 14.10 -15.80
N LEU A 238 -7.13 13.87 -15.22
CA LEU A 238 -7.36 12.82 -14.22
C LEU A 238 -7.79 11.52 -14.94
N LYS A 239 -6.93 10.49 -14.94
CA LYS A 239 -7.10 9.29 -15.80
C LYS A 239 -7.19 7.94 -15.10
N SER A 240 -6.81 7.85 -13.82
CA SER A 240 -6.84 6.57 -13.10
C SER A 240 -8.29 6.10 -12.93
N PRO A 241 -8.63 4.83 -13.20
CA PRO A 241 -9.99 4.32 -13.03
C PRO A 241 -10.56 4.60 -11.64
N GLU A 242 -9.76 4.41 -10.60
CA GLU A 242 -10.06 4.79 -9.22
C GLU A 242 -9.05 5.86 -8.77
N LEU A 243 -9.54 7.05 -8.46
CA LEU A 243 -8.72 8.19 -8.05
C LEU A 243 -9.27 8.81 -6.76
N ASN A 244 -8.44 8.83 -5.71
CA ASN A 244 -8.73 9.52 -4.46
C ASN A 244 -7.65 10.58 -4.21
N ILE A 245 -8.06 11.84 -4.02
CA ILE A 245 -7.17 12.94 -3.70
C ILE A 245 -7.65 13.63 -2.43
N SER A 246 -6.90 13.50 -1.34
CA SER A 246 -7.17 14.19 -0.08
C SER A 246 -6.39 15.51 -0.02
N ASN A 247 -6.87 16.45 0.80
CA ASN A 247 -6.18 17.73 1.06
C ASN A 247 -5.74 18.49 -0.21
N CYS A 248 -6.54 18.44 -1.27
CA CYS A 248 -6.19 18.91 -2.60
C CYS A 248 -6.11 20.44 -2.69
N ASN A 249 -4.98 20.98 -3.16
CA ASN A 249 -4.80 22.40 -3.47
C ASN A 249 -4.41 22.68 -4.92
N TYR A 250 -4.52 21.67 -5.81
CA TYR A 250 -3.94 21.72 -7.15
C TYR A 250 -4.85 21.26 -8.29
N ALA A 251 -5.92 20.51 -7.98
CA ALA A 251 -6.99 20.20 -8.91
C ALA A 251 -8.15 21.18 -8.74
N THR A 252 -8.97 21.32 -9.77
CA THR A 252 -10.15 22.19 -9.81
C THR A 252 -11.35 21.45 -10.38
N ILE A 253 -12.55 22.02 -10.24
CA ILE A 253 -13.76 21.44 -10.84
C ILE A 253 -13.66 21.34 -12.37
N GLU A 254 -12.92 22.25 -13.02
CA GLU A 254 -12.64 22.11 -14.44
C GLU A 254 -11.85 20.83 -14.76
N ASP A 255 -10.88 20.45 -13.91
CA ASP A 255 -10.14 19.19 -14.08
C ASP A 255 -11.06 17.97 -13.82
N VAL A 256 -11.99 18.09 -12.86
CA VAL A 256 -13.03 17.09 -12.59
C VAL A 256 -13.93 16.90 -13.82
N MET A 257 -14.44 17.97 -14.43
CA MET A 257 -15.30 17.93 -15.61
C MET A 257 -14.61 17.33 -16.85
N ASN A 258 -13.27 17.33 -16.87
CA ASN A 258 -12.45 16.76 -17.93
C ASN A 258 -11.82 15.42 -17.55
N CYS A 259 -12.25 14.80 -16.44
CA CYS A 259 -11.70 13.53 -15.99
C CYS A 259 -12.18 12.36 -16.87
N SER A 260 -11.42 11.27 -16.81
CA SER A 260 -11.77 9.97 -17.42
C SER A 260 -11.79 8.85 -16.39
N SER A 261 -11.75 9.20 -15.10
CA SER A 261 -11.86 8.27 -13.98
C SER A 261 -13.29 7.71 -13.88
N GLU A 262 -13.41 6.43 -13.51
CA GLU A 262 -14.71 5.81 -13.24
C GLU A 262 -15.20 6.19 -11.83
N ASN A 263 -14.30 6.14 -10.85
CA ASN A 263 -14.57 6.55 -9.48
C ASN A 263 -13.58 7.64 -9.08
N LEU A 264 -14.12 8.80 -8.71
CA LEU A 264 -13.34 9.97 -8.33
C LEU A 264 -13.75 10.44 -6.94
N SER A 265 -12.79 10.61 -6.05
CA SER A 265 -12.97 11.26 -4.76
C SER A 265 -11.94 12.38 -4.63
N ILE A 266 -12.37 13.61 -4.36
CA ILE A 266 -11.48 14.75 -4.10
C ILE A 266 -11.97 15.53 -2.89
N GLU A 267 -11.10 15.68 -1.89
CA GLU A 267 -11.26 16.63 -0.80
C GLU A 267 -10.46 17.90 -1.13
N PHE A 268 -11.13 19.00 -1.45
CA PHE A 268 -10.51 20.28 -1.75
C PHE A 268 -10.16 21.05 -0.46
N LYS A 269 -9.08 21.82 -0.47
CA LYS A 269 -8.77 22.79 0.61
C LYS A 269 -9.59 24.08 0.51
N SER A 270 -10.21 24.34 -0.63
CA SER A 270 -10.99 25.53 -0.90
C SER A 270 -12.43 25.16 -1.20
N VAL A 271 -13.34 26.01 -0.74
CA VAL A 271 -14.79 25.86 -1.00
C VAL A 271 -15.08 25.88 -2.49
N VAL A 272 -15.93 24.96 -2.92
CA VAL A 272 -16.41 24.84 -4.30
C VAL A 272 -17.64 25.72 -4.50
N ASN A 273 -17.75 26.37 -5.67
CA ASN A 273 -18.93 27.17 -6.02
C ASN A 273 -20.06 26.26 -6.54
N SER A 274 -21.30 26.48 -6.06
CA SER A 274 -22.50 25.78 -6.52
C SER A 274 -22.71 25.89 -8.03
N ASP A 275 -22.40 27.02 -8.66
CA ASP A 275 -22.50 27.17 -10.13
C ASP A 275 -21.61 26.16 -10.88
N GLN A 276 -20.42 25.87 -10.34
CA GLN A 276 -19.50 24.90 -10.94
C GLN A 276 -20.00 23.47 -10.77
N LEU A 277 -20.73 23.18 -9.68
CA LEU A 277 -21.35 21.87 -9.45
C LEU A 277 -22.54 21.67 -10.39
N VAL A 278 -23.36 22.70 -10.60
CA VAL A 278 -24.45 22.67 -11.59
C VAL A 278 -23.87 22.47 -13.00
N GLU A 279 -22.77 23.14 -13.34
CA GLU A 279 -22.06 22.92 -14.60
C GLU A 279 -21.56 21.48 -14.72
N LEU A 280 -20.96 20.93 -13.67
CA LEU A 280 -20.50 19.54 -13.61
C LEU A 280 -21.63 18.54 -13.91
N VAL A 281 -22.80 18.72 -13.29
CA VAL A 281 -23.96 17.85 -13.53
C VAL A 281 -24.43 17.97 -14.98
N ASN A 282 -24.54 19.18 -15.52
CA ASN A 282 -24.92 19.40 -16.91
C ASN A 282 -23.93 18.79 -17.92
N VAL A 283 -22.62 18.86 -17.63
CA VAL A 283 -21.58 18.21 -18.44
C VAL A 283 -21.80 16.69 -18.49
N TRP A 284 -22.13 16.06 -17.37
CA TRP A 284 -22.45 14.63 -17.33
C TRP A 284 -23.76 14.32 -18.06
N ILE A 285 -24.83 15.11 -17.86
CA ILE A 285 -26.14 14.94 -18.54
C ILE A 285 -25.98 15.00 -20.07
N ASN A 286 -25.11 15.86 -20.57
CA ASN A 286 -24.83 15.97 -22.00
C ASN A 286 -24.10 14.75 -22.58
N GLY A 287 -23.47 13.92 -21.74
CA GLY A 287 -22.80 12.67 -22.12
C GLY A 287 -21.55 12.79 -22.99
N THR A 288 -21.09 14.02 -23.30
CA THR A 288 -19.87 14.25 -24.10
C THR A 288 -18.59 14.04 -23.30
N LYS A 289 -18.66 14.23 -21.98
CA LYS A 289 -17.59 13.96 -21.01
C LYS A 289 -18.18 13.16 -19.85
N LEU A 290 -17.31 12.55 -19.04
CA LEU A 290 -17.72 11.77 -17.87
C LEU A 290 -18.64 10.58 -18.19
N SER A 291 -18.68 10.12 -19.45
CA SER A 291 -19.58 9.03 -19.86
C SER A 291 -19.24 7.70 -19.18
N GLY A 292 -17.96 7.46 -18.87
CA GLY A 292 -17.51 6.29 -18.10
C GLY A 292 -17.56 6.47 -16.58
N MET A 293 -18.08 7.59 -16.08
CA MET A 293 -18.15 7.86 -14.65
C MET A 293 -19.21 6.99 -13.98
N LYS A 294 -18.82 6.37 -12.86
CA LYS A 294 -19.68 5.61 -11.95
C LYS A 294 -19.96 6.37 -10.66
N ALA A 295 -18.95 7.04 -10.11
CA ALA A 295 -19.14 7.89 -8.93
C ALA A 295 -18.17 9.08 -8.88
N ILE A 296 -18.69 10.22 -8.44
CA ILE A 296 -17.92 11.42 -8.07
C ILE A 296 -18.27 11.79 -6.64
N TYR A 297 -17.27 11.94 -5.79
CA TYR A 297 -17.38 12.42 -4.41
C TYR A 297 -16.47 13.63 -4.23
N LEU A 298 -17.03 14.80 -3.92
CA LEU A 298 -16.29 16.02 -3.70
C LEU A 298 -16.59 16.54 -2.30
N GLN A 299 -15.54 16.87 -1.55
CA GLN A 299 -15.65 17.44 -0.22
C GLN A 299 -14.80 18.71 -0.12
N TRP A 300 -15.16 19.66 0.74
CA TRP A 300 -14.37 20.86 1.04
C TRP A 300 -14.61 21.32 2.49
N PRO A 301 -13.93 22.35 3.02
CA PRO A 301 -14.14 22.78 4.39
C PRO A 301 -15.50 23.49 4.55
N GLU A 302 -16.25 23.15 5.60
CA GLU A 302 -17.52 23.81 5.92
C GLU A 302 -17.33 25.32 6.21
N ARG A 303 -18.26 26.15 5.71
CA ARG A 303 -18.35 27.57 6.10
C ARG A 303 -19.47 27.80 7.09
N LYS A 304 -19.16 28.53 8.16
CA LYS A 304 -20.10 28.94 9.22
C LYS A 304 -21.35 29.72 8.74
N ASN A 305 -21.40 30.19 7.50
CA ASN A 305 -22.47 31.03 6.95
C ASN A 305 -23.18 30.41 5.72
N GLN A 306 -23.14 29.08 5.52
CA GLN A 306 -23.71 28.40 4.36
C GLN A 306 -25.08 27.75 4.59
N SER A 307 -25.87 28.20 5.57
CA SER A 307 -27.16 27.58 5.93
C SER A 307 -28.14 27.43 4.75
N ASN A 308 -27.99 28.25 3.70
CA ASN A 308 -28.87 28.25 2.53
C ASN A 308 -28.23 27.68 1.25
N ALA A 309 -26.98 27.23 1.29
CA ALA A 309 -26.26 26.78 0.10
C ALA A 309 -26.93 25.56 -0.56
N THR A 310 -27.47 24.64 0.24
CA THR A 310 -28.20 23.47 -0.25
C THR A 310 -29.45 23.87 -1.03
N ASN A 311 -30.26 24.78 -0.49
CA ASN A 311 -31.45 25.27 -1.17
C ASN A 311 -31.08 26.01 -2.46
N GLU A 312 -30.08 26.88 -2.43
CA GLU A 312 -29.62 27.62 -3.62
C GLU A 312 -29.15 26.66 -4.73
N PHE A 313 -28.43 25.60 -4.38
CA PHE A 313 -28.01 24.59 -5.35
C PHE A 313 -29.21 23.88 -5.99
N PHE A 314 -30.17 23.40 -5.18
CA PHE A 314 -31.33 22.69 -5.71
C PHE A 314 -32.35 23.59 -6.43
N GLU A 315 -32.43 24.88 -6.08
CA GLU A 315 -33.17 25.89 -6.87
C GLU A 315 -32.57 26.02 -8.29
N LYS A 316 -31.23 26.02 -8.42
CA LYS A 316 -30.58 26.04 -9.74
C LYS A 316 -30.72 24.73 -10.51
N MET A 317 -30.95 23.62 -9.81
CA MET A 317 -31.20 22.30 -10.41
C MET A 317 -32.69 22.06 -10.73
N GLU A 318 -33.57 23.03 -10.45
CA GLU A 318 -34.99 22.92 -10.76
C GLU A 318 -35.20 22.74 -12.27
N GLY A 319 -35.89 21.66 -12.65
CA GLY A 319 -36.12 21.28 -14.04
C GLY A 319 -34.95 20.54 -14.71
N VAL A 320 -33.82 20.34 -14.02
CA VAL A 320 -32.71 19.49 -14.49
C VAL A 320 -32.88 18.04 -14.04
N GLY A 321 -33.39 17.82 -12.84
CA GLY A 321 -33.61 16.50 -12.25
C GLY A 321 -34.95 16.36 -11.54
N GLU A 322 -35.28 15.13 -11.16
CA GLU A 322 -36.48 14.78 -10.39
C GLU A 322 -36.14 14.68 -8.92
N LYS A 323 -37.00 15.21 -8.04
CA LYS A 323 -36.81 15.11 -6.60
C LYS A 323 -37.08 13.69 -6.14
N ILE A 324 -36.25 13.19 -5.22
CA ILE A 324 -36.49 11.91 -4.55
C ILE A 324 -37.48 12.16 -3.39
N PRO A 325 -38.57 11.37 -3.27
CA PRO A 325 -39.49 11.51 -2.14
C PRO A 325 -38.77 11.41 -0.80
N ASN A 326 -39.15 12.22 0.18
CA ASN A 326 -38.58 12.28 1.53
C ASN A 326 -37.10 12.68 1.64
N GLU A 327 -36.38 12.89 0.53
CA GLU A 327 -34.98 13.33 0.53
C GLU A 327 -34.84 14.78 0.05
N THR A 328 -34.51 15.69 0.96
CA THR A 328 -34.43 17.13 0.64
C THR A 328 -33.10 17.55 0.02
N ASN A 329 -32.08 16.71 0.13
CA ASN A 329 -30.71 16.95 -0.31
C ASN A 329 -30.31 16.08 -1.51
N LYS A 330 -31.26 15.39 -2.17
CA LYS A 330 -30.99 14.53 -3.32
C LYS A 330 -31.99 14.73 -4.47
N ILE A 331 -31.50 14.53 -5.69
CA ILE A 331 -32.29 14.46 -6.93
C ILE A 331 -31.75 13.35 -7.82
N THR A 332 -32.58 12.84 -8.73
CA THR A 332 -32.12 12.01 -9.84
C THR A 332 -31.98 12.84 -11.11
N VAL A 333 -30.96 12.56 -11.90
CA VAL A 333 -30.73 13.18 -13.21
C VAL A 333 -30.53 12.10 -14.25
N LYS A 334 -31.05 12.34 -15.46
CA LYS A 334 -30.98 11.39 -16.58
C LYS A 334 -30.05 11.91 -17.67
N ARG A 335 -29.09 11.08 -18.08
CA ARG A 335 -28.17 11.39 -19.16
C ARG A 335 -28.86 11.31 -20.51
N THR A 336 -28.65 12.33 -21.33
CA THR A 336 -29.34 12.49 -22.62
C THR A 336 -28.91 11.49 -23.69
N THR A 337 -27.68 10.98 -23.61
CA THR A 337 -27.07 10.15 -24.66
C THR A 337 -27.51 8.69 -24.64
N ASP A 338 -27.71 8.13 -23.45
CA ASP A 338 -28.00 6.70 -23.23
C ASP A 338 -29.08 6.45 -22.18
N GLY A 339 -29.60 7.50 -21.55
CA GLY A 339 -30.66 7.38 -20.57
C GLY A 339 -30.23 6.85 -19.21
N GLU A 340 -28.93 6.72 -18.95
CA GLU A 340 -28.42 6.36 -17.62
C GLU A 340 -28.87 7.38 -16.57
N VAL A 341 -29.18 6.90 -15.36
CA VAL A 341 -29.67 7.73 -14.25
C VAL A 341 -28.60 7.79 -13.16
N ALA A 342 -28.37 8.98 -12.63
CA ALA A 342 -27.49 9.19 -11.48
C ALA A 342 -28.25 9.91 -10.36
N THR A 343 -27.96 9.53 -9.13
CA THR A 343 -28.36 10.27 -7.93
C THR A 343 -27.33 11.37 -7.69
N VAL A 344 -27.80 12.61 -7.54
CA VAL A 344 -27.01 13.77 -7.14
C VAL A 344 -27.39 14.14 -5.72
N GLU A 345 -26.40 14.18 -4.83
CA GLU A 345 -26.54 14.59 -3.44
C GLU A 345 -25.68 15.81 -3.17
N PHE A 346 -26.23 16.77 -2.42
CA PHE A 346 -25.49 17.96 -2.04
C PHE A 346 -25.87 18.40 -0.63
N GLU A 347 -24.87 18.49 0.23
CA GLU A 347 -25.03 18.96 1.59
C GLU A 347 -23.83 19.81 2.00
N ARG A 348 -24.04 21.13 2.14
CA ARG A 348 -23.09 22.14 2.68
C ARG A 348 -21.64 22.08 2.14
N ASP A 349 -20.88 21.10 2.58
CA ASP A 349 -19.46 20.87 2.36
C ASP A 349 -19.17 19.60 1.53
N TYR A 350 -20.21 18.94 1.03
CA TYR A 350 -20.18 17.68 0.30
C TYR A 350 -21.06 17.72 -0.96
N PHE A 351 -20.57 17.07 -2.01
CA PHE A 351 -21.29 16.78 -3.24
C PHE A 351 -21.00 15.34 -3.68
N ALA A 352 -22.04 14.61 -4.04
CA ALA A 352 -21.91 13.31 -4.68
C ALA A 352 -22.74 13.21 -5.95
N MET A 353 -22.24 12.44 -6.90
CA MET A 353 -22.99 12.00 -8.07
C MET A 353 -22.66 10.53 -8.33
N THR A 354 -23.65 9.66 -8.18
CA THR A 354 -23.46 8.20 -8.26
C THR A 354 -24.43 7.60 -9.27
N LEU A 355 -23.89 6.80 -10.20
CA LEU A 355 -24.65 6.10 -11.22
C LEU A 355 -25.53 5.02 -10.56
N GLN A 356 -26.83 5.03 -10.84
CA GLN A 356 -27.74 3.96 -10.42
C GLN A 356 -27.48 2.72 -11.27
N LYS A 357 -27.26 1.57 -10.63
CA LYS A 357 -27.20 0.31 -11.37
C LYS A 357 -28.61 -0.07 -11.79
N ALA A 358 -28.80 -0.44 -13.04
CA ALA A 358 -30.04 -1.03 -13.51
C ALA A 358 -30.28 -2.36 -12.75
N GLY A 359 -31.11 -2.33 -11.71
CA GLY A 359 -31.43 -3.48 -10.88
C GLY A 359 -31.77 -3.20 -9.42
N ASP A 360 -31.51 -2.00 -8.90
CA ASP A 360 -31.83 -1.65 -7.50
C ASP A 360 -33.19 -0.89 -7.41
N GLU A 361 -34.22 -1.40 -8.10
CA GLU A 361 -35.61 -1.08 -7.75
C GLU A 361 -36.09 -2.19 -6.80
N ASP A 362 -36.43 -1.77 -5.58
CA ASP A 362 -37.06 -2.52 -4.49
C ASP A 362 -36.17 -3.50 -3.69
N ASP A 363 -35.58 -2.98 -2.61
CA ASP A 363 -35.52 -3.63 -1.29
C ASP A 363 -35.32 -2.52 -0.24
N GLU A 364 -36.34 -1.67 -0.09
CA GLU A 364 -36.64 -1.07 1.21
C GLU A 364 -37.23 -2.20 2.06
N ASP A 365 -36.42 -2.79 2.93
CA ASP A 365 -36.93 -3.37 4.17
C ASP A 365 -35.93 -3.02 5.28
N ASP A 366 -36.41 -2.17 6.17
CA ASP A 366 -35.88 -1.89 7.50
C ASP A 366 -35.50 -3.20 8.21
N GLU A 367 -34.30 -3.28 8.78
CA GLU A 367 -34.14 -3.77 10.15
C GLU A 367 -33.01 -2.97 10.83
N GLU A 368 -33.46 -2.02 11.66
CA GLU A 368 -32.74 -1.52 12.83
C GLU A 368 -32.52 -2.66 13.84
N ASP A 369 -31.45 -2.54 14.62
CA ASP A 369 -31.19 -3.15 15.93
C ASP A 369 -31.14 -4.69 16.07
N ASP A 370 -29.95 -5.19 16.37
CA ASP A 370 -29.73 -5.80 17.68
C ASP A 370 -28.25 -5.66 18.08
N GLU A 371 -28.04 -4.79 19.08
CA GLU A 371 -26.91 -4.85 20.00
C GLU A 371 -26.97 -6.15 20.82
N ASP A 372 -25.83 -6.53 21.38
CA ASP A 372 -25.62 -7.57 22.39
C ASP A 372 -25.63 -9.05 21.94
N ASP A 373 -24.42 -9.63 21.92
CA ASP A 373 -24.17 -10.84 22.69
C ASP A 373 -22.70 -10.83 23.15
N GLU A 374 -22.56 -10.54 24.45
CA GLU A 374 -21.39 -10.78 25.28
C GLU A 374 -21.12 -12.30 25.39
N ASP A 375 -19.96 -12.61 25.97
CA ASP A 375 -19.61 -13.87 26.64
C ASP A 375 -19.22 -15.08 25.77
N ASP A 376 -17.91 -15.31 25.72
CA ASP A 376 -17.33 -16.64 25.97
C ASP A 376 -15.96 -16.42 26.64
N GLU A 377 -16.00 -16.04 27.92
CA GLU A 377 -14.96 -16.39 28.90
C GLU A 377 -15.21 -17.84 29.34
N ASP A 378 -14.12 -18.61 29.42
CA ASP A 378 -13.86 -19.78 30.28
C ASP A 378 -13.28 -20.97 29.51
N ASP A 379 -11.97 -21.16 29.70
CA ASP A 379 -11.36 -22.46 29.97
C ASP A 379 -9.95 -22.18 30.51
N GLU A 380 -9.90 -21.71 31.77
CA GLU A 380 -8.76 -21.94 32.66
C GLU A 380 -8.92 -23.33 33.31
N ASP A 381 -7.76 -23.96 33.54
CA ASP A 381 -7.45 -25.03 34.49
C ASP A 381 -7.09 -26.39 33.88
N ASP A 382 -5.79 -26.67 33.89
CA ASP A 382 -5.28 -27.79 34.67
C ASP A 382 -3.82 -27.50 35.03
N GLU A 383 -3.64 -27.03 36.27
CA GLU A 383 -2.44 -27.20 37.05
C GLU A 383 -2.16 -28.71 37.18
N ASP A 384 -0.93 -29.14 36.90
CA ASP A 384 -0.35 -30.22 37.70
C ASP A 384 1.14 -29.98 37.86
N ASN A 385 1.46 -29.85 39.13
CA ASN A 385 2.69 -29.47 39.78
C ASN A 385 3.27 -30.77 40.34
N GLU A 386 4.44 -31.24 39.90
CA GLU A 386 5.25 -32.13 40.73
C GLU A 386 6.73 -31.74 40.64
N ASP A 387 7.20 -31.34 41.81
CA ASP A 387 8.58 -31.20 42.25
C ASP A 387 9.43 -32.43 41.90
N ASP A 388 10.72 -32.22 41.67
CA ASP A 388 11.75 -33.11 42.19
C ASP A 388 13.03 -32.28 42.40
N GLU A 389 13.23 -31.96 43.68
CA GLU A 389 14.51 -31.56 44.27
C GLU A 389 15.45 -32.77 44.24
N ASP A 390 16.67 -32.60 43.72
CA ASP A 390 17.80 -33.44 44.09
C ASP A 390 19.03 -32.53 44.23
N GLU A 391 19.25 -32.09 45.46
CA GLU A 391 20.57 -31.75 45.98
C GLU A 391 21.38 -33.06 46.07
N GLU A 392 22.61 -33.10 45.56
CA GLU A 392 23.74 -33.64 46.34
C GLU A 392 25.05 -32.95 45.93
N ASP A 393 25.77 -32.58 46.98
CA ASP A 393 27.13 -32.07 47.06
C ASP A 393 28.14 -32.93 46.30
N ASP A 394 29.22 -32.29 45.83
CA ASP A 394 30.55 -32.78 46.23
C ASP A 394 31.58 -31.66 46.17
N GLU A 395 32.16 -31.40 47.33
CA GLU A 395 33.30 -30.53 47.56
C GLU A 395 34.57 -31.15 46.98
N SER A 396 35.47 -30.32 46.45
CA SER A 396 36.90 -30.55 46.70
C SER A 396 37.67 -29.23 46.56
N ASP A 397 38.15 -28.82 47.73
CA ASP A 397 39.05 -27.75 48.07
C ASP A 397 40.42 -27.77 47.36
N GLU A 398 41.12 -26.63 47.54
CA GLU A 398 42.59 -26.49 47.61
C GLU A 398 43.36 -26.63 46.26
N ASP A 399 44.25 -25.73 45.81
CA ASP A 399 45.26 -25.03 46.60
C ASP A 399 45.97 -23.86 45.86
N GLU A 400 46.43 -22.93 46.70
CA GLU A 400 47.65 -22.10 46.67
C GLU A 400 47.92 -21.01 45.61
N ALA A 401 48.06 -19.80 46.19
CA ALA A 401 48.82 -18.67 45.72
C ALA A 401 50.33 -18.97 45.67
N ASP A 402 51.08 -18.27 44.82
CA ASP A 402 52.09 -17.33 45.34
C ASP A 402 52.79 -16.52 44.24
N GLU A 403 53.33 -15.42 44.74
CA GLU A 403 54.00 -14.28 44.14
C GLU A 403 55.25 -14.63 43.29
N ASP A 404 55.47 -13.84 42.23
CA ASP A 404 56.72 -13.10 41.96
C ASP A 404 56.52 -12.01 40.89
#